data_AF-A0A914PDG0-F1
#
_entry.id   AF-A0A914PDG0-F1
#
_cell.length_a   1.000
_cell.length_b   1.000
_cell.length_c   1.000
_cell.angle_alpha   90.00
_cell.angle_beta   90.00
_cell.angle_gamma   90.00
#
_symmetry.space_group_name_H-M   'P 1'
#
loop_
_entity.id
_entity.type
_entity.pdbx_description
1 polymer ?
#
loop_
_entity_poly.entity_id
_entity_poly.type
_entity_poly.pdbx_seq_one_letter_code
_entity_poly.pdbx_strand_id
1 'polypeptide(L)'
;MLVITIAIIAGHIPPGTTNKDLWEAQKLKQAMFHPDTGEKIFAPFRMSGYVPFGWITVTGMLLPNPSWPTLIFWQWMNQSHNACVNYANRNATNVSYFLLGVQIIMDVFCF
;
A
#
# COMPACT_ATOMS: atom_id res chain seq x y z
N MET A 1 23.56 7.36 -6.23
CA MET A 1 22.63 6.20 -6.28
C MET A 1 21.18 6.64 -6.42
N LEU A 2 20.55 7.27 -5.41
CA LEU A 2 19.11 7.57 -5.41
C LEU A 2 18.63 8.39 -6.64
N VAL A 3 19.41 9.38 -7.08
CA VAL A 3 19.09 10.26 -8.22
C VAL A 3 19.12 9.51 -9.56
N ILE A 4 20.06 8.58 -9.74
CA ILE A 4 20.19 7.76 -10.96
C ILE A 4 19.00 6.81 -11.07
N THR A 5 18.63 6.16 -9.96
CA THR A 5 17.47 5.27 -9.92
C THR A 5 16.16 6.00 -10.23
N ILE A 6 15.97 7.22 -9.69
CA ILE A 6 14.78 8.05 -9.97
C ILE A 6 14.74 8.48 -11.46
N ALA A 7 15.88 8.89 -12.03
CA ALA A 7 15.98 9.26 -13.44
C ALA A 7 15.64 8.08 -14.37
N ILE A 8 16.16 6.88 -14.07
CA ILE A 8 15.88 5.65 -14.84
C ILE A 8 14.39 5.27 -14.72
N ILE A 9 13.78 5.40 -13.54
CA ILE A 9 12.34 5.17 -13.36
C ILE A 9 11.50 6.18 -14.16
N ALA A 10 11.98 7.42 -14.29
CA ALA A 10 11.38 8.48 -15.12
C ALA A 10 11.70 8.34 -16.63
N GLY A 11 12.35 7.25 -17.05
CA GLY A 11 12.64 6.97 -18.46
C GLY A 11 13.91 7.63 -19.01
N HIS A 12 14.73 8.28 -18.17
CA HIS A 12 15.97 8.93 -18.59
C HIS A 12 17.18 8.09 -18.15
N ILE A 13 18.05 7.71 -19.09
CA ILE A 13 19.26 6.93 -18.81
C ILE A 13 20.47 7.88 -18.84
N PRO A 14 21.01 8.29 -17.69
CA PRO A 14 22.19 9.16 -17.68
C PRO A 14 23.43 8.43 -18.24
N PRO A 15 24.33 9.15 -18.93
CA PRO A 15 25.57 8.56 -19.43
C PRO A 15 26.43 8.07 -18.25
N GLY A 16 26.98 6.85 -18.38
CA GLY A 16 27.75 6.19 -17.30
C GLY A 16 26.93 5.23 -16.41
N THR A 17 25.67 4.97 -16.75
CA THR A 17 24.84 3.97 -16.04
C THR A 17 25.41 2.56 -16.19
N THR A 18 25.60 1.85 -15.08
CA THR A 18 26.07 0.45 -15.10
C THR A 18 24.89 -0.54 -15.15
N ASN A 19 25.15 -1.79 -15.57
CA ASN A 19 24.15 -2.87 -15.52
C ASN A 19 23.57 -3.07 -14.10
N LYS A 20 24.37 -2.82 -13.06
CA LYS A 20 23.92 -2.92 -11.67
C LYS A 20 22.86 -1.85 -11.36
N ASP A 21 23.07 -0.62 -11.82
CA ASP A 21 22.12 0.48 -11.63
C ASP A 21 20.79 0.24 -12.35
N LEU A 22 20.86 -0.32 -13.57
CA LEU A 22 19.66 -0.72 -14.33
C LEU A 22 18.87 -1.81 -13.60
N TRP A 23 19.54 -2.82 -13.04
CA TRP A 23 18.90 -3.90 -12.29
C TRP A 23 18.24 -3.40 -11.02
N GLU A 24 18.90 -2.48 -10.29
CA GLU A 24 18.32 -1.85 -9.09
C GLU A 24 17.11 -0.98 -9.43
N ALA A 25 17.19 -0.20 -10.52
CA ALA A 25 16.07 0.62 -10.98
C ALA A 25 14.89 -0.22 -11.45
N GLN A 26 15.13 -1.35 -12.12
CA GLN A 26 14.08 -2.29 -12.52
C GLN A 26 13.38 -2.90 -11.30
N LYS A 27 14.14 -3.35 -10.29
CA LYS A 27 13.59 -3.86 -9.03
C LYS A 27 12.71 -2.82 -8.35
N LEU A 28 13.18 -1.57 -8.27
CA LEU A 28 12.43 -0.50 -7.65
C LEU A 28 11.16 -0.16 -8.44
N LYS A 29 11.24 -0.12 -9.78
CA LYS A 29 10.07 0.05 -10.64
C LYS A 29 9.05 -1.08 -10.41
N GLN A 30 9.47 -2.33 -10.46
CA GLN A 30 8.59 -3.48 -10.23
C GLN A 30 7.96 -3.47 -8.82
N ALA A 31 8.64 -2.89 -7.82
CA ALA A 31 8.09 -2.73 -6.47
C ALA A 31 7.10 -1.56 -6.31
N MET A 32 7.04 -0.64 -7.27
CA MET A 32 6.21 0.57 -7.20
C MET A 32 4.93 0.48 -8.03
N PHE A 33 4.92 -0.36 -9.06
CA PHE A 33 3.83 -0.49 -10.02
C PHE A 33 3.13 -1.84 -9.82
N HIS A 34 1.81 -1.83 -10.00
CA HIS A 34 1.01 -3.05 -9.96
C HIS A 34 1.41 -3.97 -11.12
N PRO A 35 1.65 -5.28 -10.89
CA PRO A 35 2.11 -6.20 -11.94
C PRO A 35 1.11 -6.33 -13.09
N ASP A 36 -0.20 -6.35 -12.79
CA ASP A 36 -1.23 -6.56 -13.82
C ASP A 36 -1.74 -5.27 -14.49
N THR A 37 -1.92 -4.17 -13.74
CA THR A 37 -2.51 -2.92 -14.27
C THR A 37 -1.46 -1.91 -14.71
N GLY A 38 -0.20 -2.06 -14.28
CA GLY A 38 0.86 -1.09 -14.53
C GLY A 38 0.66 0.25 -13.83
N GLU A 39 -0.35 0.39 -12.95
CA GLU A 39 -0.62 1.61 -12.20
C GLU A 39 0.30 1.73 -10.98
N LYS A 40 0.66 2.96 -10.61
CA LYS A 40 1.52 3.21 -9.45
C LYS A 40 0.72 2.99 -8.17
N ILE A 41 1.15 2.01 -7.37
CA ILE A 41 0.57 1.79 -6.04
C ILE A 41 1.08 2.87 -5.10
N PHE A 42 0.17 3.56 -4.41
CA PHE A 42 0.53 4.54 -3.38
C PHE A 42 1.33 3.88 -2.26
N ALA A 43 2.38 4.56 -1.77
CA ALA A 43 3.31 4.00 -0.79
C ALA A 43 2.64 3.38 0.46
N PRO A 44 1.55 3.94 1.03
CA PRO A 44 0.86 3.36 2.18
C PRO A 44 0.17 2.03 1.90
N PHE A 45 -0.18 1.76 0.64
CA PHE A 45 -0.95 0.56 0.26
C PHE A 45 -0.08 -0.51 -0.40
N ARG A 46 1.24 -0.30 -0.48
CA ARG A 46 2.18 -1.36 -0.88
C ARG A 46 2.31 -2.35 0.27
N MET A 47 2.56 -3.62 -0.04
CA MET A 47 2.86 -4.62 1.00
C MET A 47 4.02 -4.20 1.92
N SER A 48 5.01 -3.47 1.39
CA SER A 48 6.11 -2.90 2.21
C SER A 48 5.68 -1.72 3.09
N GLY A 49 4.58 -1.04 2.76
CA GLY A 49 3.96 0.02 3.56
C GLY A 49 3.05 -0.50 4.67
N TYR A 50 2.60 -1.75 4.61
CA TYR A 50 1.63 -2.31 5.56
C TYR A 50 2.05 -2.13 7.03
N VAL A 51 3.30 -2.46 7.35
CA VAL A 51 3.85 -2.32 8.70
C VAL A 51 4.07 -0.85 9.11
N PRO A 52 4.79 -0.01 8.36
CA PRO A 52 5.07 1.38 8.74
C PRO A 52 3.85 2.32 8.69
N PHE A 53 2.74 1.94 8.06
CA PHE A 53 1.50 2.72 8.11
C PHE A 53 0.46 2.08 9.05
N GLY A 54 0.39 0.76 9.15
CA GLY A 54 -0.48 0.04 10.09
C GLY A 54 -0.08 0.21 11.55
N TRP A 55 1.22 0.37 11.86
CA TRP A 55 1.66 0.56 13.25
C TRP A 55 1.09 1.84 13.89
N ILE A 56 0.78 2.87 13.11
CA ILE A 56 0.16 4.11 13.60
C ILE A 56 -1.22 3.79 14.17
N THR A 57 -2.01 3.03 13.42
CA THR A 57 -3.34 2.59 13.82
C THR A 57 -3.29 1.70 15.05
N VAL A 58 -2.39 0.71 15.08
CA VAL A 58 -2.21 -0.19 16.23
C VAL A 58 -1.80 0.60 17.48
N THR A 59 -0.91 1.58 17.34
CA THR A 59 -0.50 2.44 18.46
C THR A 59 -1.67 3.26 19.00
N GLY A 60 -2.54 3.75 18.11
CA GLY A 60 -3.79 4.42 18.49
C GLY A 60 -4.77 3.52 19.24
N MET A 61 -4.84 2.24 18.88
CA MET A 61 -5.66 1.23 19.57
C MET A 61 -5.12 0.85 20.96
N LEU A 62 -3.82 0.98 21.19
CA LEU A 62 -3.15 0.62 22.45
C LEU A 62 -3.11 1.78 23.46
N LEU A 63 -3.68 2.95 23.14
CA LEU A 63 -3.75 4.07 24.07
C LEU A 63 -4.59 3.70 25.32
N PRO A 64 -4.13 4.02 26.54
CA PRO A 64 -4.86 3.71 27.76
C PRO A 64 -6.13 4.57 27.88
N ASN A 65 -7.20 4.01 28.46
CA ASN A 65 -8.51 4.65 28.63
C ASN A 65 -9.10 5.25 27.33
N PRO A 66 -9.25 4.45 26.25
CA PRO A 66 -9.86 4.95 25.03
C PRO A 66 -11.35 5.23 25.27
N SER A 67 -11.83 6.38 24.79
CA SER A 67 -13.26 6.66 24.74
C SER A 67 -13.95 5.79 23.68
N TRP A 68 -15.26 5.57 23.81
CA TRP A 68 -16.06 4.84 22.81
C TRP A 68 -15.85 5.39 21.37
N PRO A 69 -15.88 6.72 21.12
CA PRO A 69 -15.57 7.27 19.80
C PRO A 69 -14.16 6.97 19.32
N THR A 70 -13.18 6.98 20.23
CA THR A 70 -11.77 6.67 19.91
C THR A 70 -11.62 5.20 19.46
N LEU A 71 -12.28 4.27 20.15
CA LEU A 71 -12.32 2.86 19.76
C LEU A 71 -12.94 2.67 18.36
N ILE A 72 -14.07 3.34 18.10
CA ILE A 72 -14.76 3.28 16.79
C ILE A 72 -13.86 3.80 15.69
N PHE A 73 -13.25 4.96 15.89
CA PHE A 73 -12.34 5.57 14.93
C PHE A 73 -11.16 4.66 14.56
N TRP A 74 -10.47 4.10 15.56
CA TRP A 74 -9.28 3.30 15.30
C TRP A 74 -9.61 1.95 14.66
N GLN A 75 -10.73 1.34 15.02
CA GLN A 75 -11.18 0.11 14.37
C GLN A 75 -11.60 0.34 12.93
N TRP A 76 -12.37 1.42 12.69
CA TRP A 76 -12.72 1.84 11.33
C TRP A 76 -11.48 2.12 10.48
N MET A 77 -10.47 2.80 11.05
CA MET A 77 -9.21 3.08 10.37
C MET A 77 -8.41 1.81 10.06
N ASN A 78 -8.34 0.87 10.99
CA ASN A 78 -7.63 -0.40 10.80
C ASN A 78 -8.26 -1.21 9.68
N GLN A 79 -9.59 -1.30 9.67
CA GLN A 79 -10.30 -2.02 8.64
C GLN A 79 -10.22 -1.36 7.26
N SER A 80 -10.38 -0.04 7.21
CA SER A 80 -10.21 0.75 5.98
C SER A 80 -8.81 0.55 5.38
N HIS A 81 -7.77 0.52 6.22
CA HIS A 81 -6.40 0.26 5.77
C HIS A 81 -6.25 -1.14 5.14
N ASN A 82 -6.79 -2.18 5.79
CA ASN A 82 -6.76 -3.54 5.26
C ASN A 82 -7.54 -3.67 3.94
N ALA A 83 -8.70 -3.02 3.81
CA ALA A 83 -9.47 -2.98 2.58
C ALA A 83 -8.72 -2.28 1.44
N CYS A 84 -8.08 -1.14 1.70
CA CYS A 84 -7.28 -0.42 0.71
C CYS A 84 -6.04 -1.22 0.26
N VAL A 85 -5.35 -1.88 1.18
CA VAL A 85 -4.20 -2.75 0.87
C VAL A 85 -4.63 -3.92 0.01
N ASN A 86 -5.74 -4.59 0.37
CA ASN A 86 -6.28 -5.68 -0.44
C ASN A 86 -6.73 -5.20 -1.82
N TYR A 87 -7.37 -4.03 -1.93
CA TYR A 87 -7.73 -3.45 -3.22
C TYR A 87 -6.51 -3.16 -4.09
N ALA A 88 -5.48 -2.54 -3.51
CA ALA A 88 -4.29 -2.11 -4.22
C ALA A 88 -3.33 -3.25 -4.59
N ASN A 89 -3.47 -4.43 -3.98
CA ASN A 89 -2.66 -5.62 -4.29
C ASN A 89 -3.52 -6.77 -4.86
N ARG A 90 -4.78 -6.52 -5.23
CA ARG A 90 -5.67 -7.55 -5.77
C ARG A 90 -5.19 -8.02 -7.13
N ASN A 91 -5.31 -9.32 -7.39
CA ASN A 91 -5.09 -9.85 -8.72
C ASN A 91 -6.13 -9.26 -9.70
N ALA A 92 -5.69 -8.62 -10.78
CA ALA A 92 -6.59 -7.95 -11.71
C ALA A 92 -7.38 -8.93 -12.61
N THR A 93 -6.99 -10.21 -12.61
CA THR A 93 -7.55 -11.23 -13.49
C THR A 93 -8.93 -11.73 -13.04
N ASN A 94 -9.24 -11.70 -11.74
CA ASN A 94 -10.51 -12.17 -11.18
C ASN A 94 -11.01 -11.23 -10.08
N VAL A 95 -11.59 -10.11 -10.49
CA VAL A 95 -12.08 -9.12 -9.55
C VAL A 95 -13.42 -9.55 -8.96
N SER A 96 -13.40 -10.07 -7.73
CA SER A 96 -14.62 -10.26 -6.94
C SER A 96 -14.96 -8.98 -6.19
N TYR A 97 -15.76 -8.12 -6.84
CA TYR A 97 -16.33 -6.91 -6.22
C TYR A 97 -17.21 -7.24 -5.01
N PHE A 98 -17.76 -8.45 -4.96
CA PHE A 98 -18.55 -8.96 -3.84
C PHE A 98 -17.71 -9.09 -2.57
N LEU A 99 -16.50 -9.67 -2.62
CA LEU A 99 -15.64 -9.81 -1.44
C LEU A 99 -15.11 -8.47 -0.94
N LEU A 100 -14.78 -7.56 -1.86
CA LEU A 100 -14.41 -6.18 -1.53
C LEU A 100 -15.58 -5.41 -0.90
N GLY A 101 -16.79 -5.57 -1.44
CA GLY A 101 -18.01 -4.98 -0.91
C GLY A 101 -18.38 -5.55 0.46
N VAL A 102 -18.27 -6.87 0.65
CA VAL A 102 -18.53 -7.54 1.93
C VAL A 102 -17.50 -7.10 2.99
N GLN A 103 -16.22 -6.99 2.65
CA GLN A 103 -15.21 -6.46 3.56
C GLN A 103 -15.59 -5.05 4.02
N ILE A 104 -15.82 -4.12 3.09
CA ILE A 104 -16.19 -2.72 3.39
C ILE A 104 -17.51 -2.63 4.17
N ILE A 105 -18.50 -3.46 3.86
CA ILE A 105 -19.80 -3.49 4.57
C ILE A 105 -19.65 -4.03 5.99
N MET A 106 -18.90 -5.12 6.19
CA MET A 106 -18.59 -5.64 7.53
C MET A 106 -17.79 -4.62 8.35
N ASP A 107 -16.96 -3.80 7.70
CA ASP A 107 -16.13 -2.79 8.36
C ASP A 107 -16.91 -1.53 8.81
N VAL A 108 -18.00 -1.18 8.11
CA VAL A 108 -18.89 -0.05 8.46
C VAL A 108 -19.98 -0.45 9.46
N PHE A 109 -20.42 -1.71 9.43
CA PHE A 109 -21.57 -2.19 10.24
C PHE A 109 -21.20 -3.01 11.47
N CYS A 110 -19.94 -3.40 11.69
CA CYS A 110 -19.56 -4.19 12.87
C CYS A 110 -19.30 -3.34 14.14
N PHE A 111 -20.03 -2.22 14.28
CA PHE A 111 -20.23 -1.49 15.54
C PHE A 111 -21.71 -1.48 15.94
#